data_AF-K4LHZ4-F1
#
_entry.id   AF-K4LHZ4-F1
#
_cell.length_a   1.000
_cell.length_b   1.000
_cell.length_c   1.000
_cell.angle_alpha   90.00
_cell.angle_beta   90.00
_cell.angle_gamma   90.00
#
_symmetry.space_group_name_H-M   'P 1'
#
loop_
_entity.id
_entity.type
_entity.pdbx_description
1 polymer ?
#
loop_
_entity_poly.entity_id
_entity_poly.type
_entity_poly.pdbx_seq_one_letter_code
_entity_poly.pdbx_strand_id
1 'polypeptide(L)' 'MWEEKLFQDDTYALLLIETQDGERFCEPIAVGDGGIIEVVKRFSEKYPGCRARLFSRDHDRRYFGDYISPEKVF' A
#
# COMPACT_ATOMS: atom_id res chain seq x y z
N MET A 1 2.78 14.52 7.51
CA MET A 1 3.99 13.67 7.52
C MET A 1 3.53 12.23 7.37
N TRP A 2 3.96 11.52 6.32
CA TRP A 2 3.61 10.10 6.11
C TRP A 2 4.44 9.16 7.01
N GLU A 3 5.55 9.69 7.55
CA GLU A 3 6.50 8.99 8.41
C GLU A 3 5.89 8.59 9.77
N GLU A 4 5.00 9.41 10.35
CA GLU A 4 4.37 9.11 11.66
C GLU A 4 3.43 7.89 11.61
N LYS A 5 2.84 7.59 10.45
CA LYS A 5 1.96 6.43 10.27
C LYS A 5 2.73 5.09 10.20
N LEU A 6 4.01 5.12 9.82
CA LEU A 6 4.88 3.94 9.78
C LEU A 6 5.34 3.47 11.18
N PHE A 7 5.16 4.28 12.21
CA PHE A 7 5.54 3.98 13.58
C PHE A 7 4.36 3.55 14.46
N GLN A 8 3.17 3.36 13.89
CA GLN A 8 2.10 2.68 14.61
C GLN A 8 2.50 1.22 14.80
N ASP A 9 2.44 0.77 16.06
CA ASP A 9 2.62 -0.65 16.40
C ASP A 9 1.72 -1.48 15.48
N ASP A 10 2.28 -2.56 14.93
CA ASP A 10 1.65 -3.50 13.99
C ASP A 10 1.56 -3.09 12.50
N THR A 11 1.98 -1.88 12.10
CA THR A 11 2.07 -1.51 10.68
C THR A 11 3.34 -2.07 10.02
N TYR A 12 3.18 -2.92 9.00
CA TYR A 12 4.30 -3.56 8.30
C TYR A 12 4.48 -3.09 6.84
N ALA A 13 3.50 -2.36 6.31
CA ALA A 13 3.60 -1.70 5.01
C ALA A 13 2.74 -0.42 4.94
N LEU A 14 3.05 0.44 3.99
CA LEU A 14 2.24 1.57 3.54
C LEU A 14 1.86 1.34 2.08
N LEU A 15 0.61 1.64 1.75
CA LEU A 15 0.11 1.70 0.39
C LEU A 15 -0.13 3.15 0.01
N LEU A 16 0.62 3.65 -0.96
CA LEU A 16 0.33 4.91 -1.62
C LEU A 16 -0.62 4.63 -2.79
N ILE A 17 -1.76 5.29 -2.81
CA ILE A 17 -2.78 5.15 -3.84
C ILE A 17 -2.93 6.49 -4.55
N GLU A 18 -2.87 6.47 -5.87
CA GLU A 18 -3.13 7.62 -6.74
C GLU A 18 -4.39 7.35 -7.57
N THR A 19 -5.42 8.19 -7.42
CA THR A 19 -6.65 8.08 -8.21
C THR A 19 -6.45 8.65 -9.62
N GLN A 20 -7.39 8.38 -10.53
CA GLN A 20 -7.34 8.95 -11.88
C GLN A 20 -7.41 10.48 -11.88
N ASP A 21 -8.09 11.06 -10.89
CA ASP A 21 -8.23 12.50 -10.72
C ASP A 21 -6.97 13.14 -10.09
N GLY A 22 -5.94 12.34 -9.79
CA GLY A 22 -4.67 12.79 -9.25
C GLY A 22 -4.64 12.91 -7.72
N GLU A 23 -5.68 12.46 -7.01
CA GLU A 23 -5.69 12.44 -5.55
C GLU A 23 -4.76 11.36 -5.02
N ARG A 24 -4.04 11.64 -3.93
CA ARG A 24 -3.07 10.71 -3.34
C ARG A 24 -3.39 10.42 -1.88
N PHE A 25 -3.36 9.14 -1.53
CA PHE A 25 -3.63 8.65 -0.18
C PHE A 25 -2.54 7.69 0.28
N CYS A 26 -2.18 7.75 1.57
CA CYS A 26 -1.31 6.77 2.20
C CYS A 26 -2.11 5.97 3.23
N GLU A 27 -2.24 4.67 2.97
CA GLU A 27 -2.91 3.71 3.83
C GLU A 27 -1.87 2.82 4.54
N PRO A 28 -1.78 2.85 5.88
CA PRO A 28 -1.01 1.86 6.63
C PRO A 28 -1.67 0.50 6.55
N ILE A 29 -0.85 -0.54 6.43
CA ILE A 29 -1.29 -1.92 6.43
C ILE A 29 -0.77 -2.56 7.70
N ALA A 30 -1.70 -2.90 8.59
CA ALA A 30 -1.43 -3.51 9.88
C ALA A 30 -1.66 -5.03 9.86
N VAL A 31 -1.04 -5.70 10.84
CA VAL A 31 -1.33 -7.11 11.11
C VAL A 31 -2.81 -7.26 11.47
N GLY A 32 -3.58 -7.94 10.62
CA GLY A 32 -5.02 -8.13 10.82
C GLY A 32 -5.91 -7.52 9.73
N ASP A 33 -5.39 -6.68 8.84
CA ASP A 33 -6.15 -6.06 7.75
C ASP A 33 -6.55 -7.01 6.61
N GLY A 34 -6.48 -8.33 6.82
CA GLY A 34 -6.62 -9.34 5.77
C GLY A 34 -5.43 -9.38 4.81
N GLY A 35 -4.39 -8.60 5.08
CA GLY A 35 -3.17 -8.51 4.29
C GLY A 35 -3.25 -7.51 3.13
N ILE A 36 -2.11 -7.31 2.47
CA ILE A 36 -1.94 -6.30 1.40
C ILE A 36 -2.96 -6.48 0.26
N ILE A 37 -3.24 -7.73 -0.13
CA ILE A 37 -4.16 -8.03 -1.25
C ILE A 37 -5.56 -7.49 -0.94
N GLU A 38 -6.07 -7.71 0.27
CA GLU A 38 -7.42 -7.31 0.63
C GLU A 38 -7.55 -5.79 0.77
N VAL A 39 -6.49 -5.12 1.22
CA VAL A 39 -6.42 -3.65 1.21
C VAL A 39 -6.45 -3.13 -0.23
N VAL A 40 -5.58 -3.63 -1.11
CA VAL A 40 -5.52 -3.21 -2.52
C VAL A 40 -6.86 -3.43 -3.22
N LYS A 41 -7.51 -4.57 -2.97
CA LYS A 41 -8.79 -4.91 -3.59
C LYS A 41 -9.88 -3.90 -3.21
N ARG A 42 -10.00 -3.59 -1.90
CA ARG A 42 -10.93 -2.57 -1.38
C ARG A 42 -10.73 -1.21 -2.07
N PHE A 43 -9.49 -0.79 -2.27
CA PHE A 43 -9.20 0.49 -2.94
C PHE A 43 -9.45 0.43 -4.45
N SER A 44 -9.17 -0.70 -5.11
CA SER A 44 -9.45 -0.86 -6.54
C SER A 44 -10.95 -0.82 -6.86
N GLU A 45 -11.79 -1.33 -5.94
CA GLU A 45 -13.24 -1.28 -6.04
C GLU A 45 -13.78 0.13 -5.73
N LYS A 46 -13.21 0.79 -4.72
CA LYS A 46 -13.62 2.14 -4.31
C LYS A 46 -13.17 3.23 -5.29
N TYR A 47 -12.01 3.07 -5.92
CA TYR A 47 -11.40 4.02 -6.86
C TYR A 47 -10.98 3.31 -8.14
N PRO A 48 -11.93 3.04 -9.07
CA PRO A 48 -11.62 2.36 -10.32
C PRO A 48 -10.50 3.06 -11.10
N GLY A 49 -9.50 2.29 -11.53
CA GLY A 49 -8.36 2.80 -12.28
C GLY A 49 -7.30 3.52 -11.44
N CYS A 50 -7.36 3.43 -10.11
CA CYS A 50 -6.28 3.91 -9.25
C CYS A 50 -4.98 3.14 -9.48
N ARG A 51 -3.85 3.80 -9.25
CA ARG A 51 -2.52 3.19 -9.20
C ARG A 51 -2.12 3.02 -7.74
N ALA A 52 -1.63 1.84 -7.38
CA ALA A 52 -1.14 1.57 -6.03
C ALA A 52 0.38 1.35 -6.04
N ARG A 53 1.06 1.83 -4.99
CA ARG A 53 2.48 1.62 -4.74
C ARG A 53 2.67 1.18 -3.30
N LEU A 54 3.37 0.08 -3.08
CA LEU A 54 3.58 -0.51 -1.77
C LEU A 54 4.98 -0.18 -1.26
N PHE A 55 5.05 0.32 -0.04
CA PHE A 55 6.27 0.52 0.72
C PHE A 55 6.22 -0.41 1.93
N SER A 56 6.96 -1.51 1.91
CA SER A 56 7.00 -2.45 3.04
C SER A 56 8.39 -2.52 3.64
N ARG A 57 8.46 -2.76 4.96
CA ARG A 57 9.72 -3.07 5.64
C ARG A 57 10.39 -4.34 5.09
N ASP A 58 9.59 -5.31 4.64
CA ASP A 58 10.04 -6.65 4.20
C ASP A 58 9.62 -6.97 2.75
N HIS A 59 9.65 -6.00 1.83
CA HIS A 59 9.11 -6.17 0.47
C HIS A 59 9.66 -7.42 -0.27
N ASP A 60 8.91 -8.52 -0.27
CA ASP A 60 9.21 -9.73 -1.03
C ASP A 60 8.49 -9.71 -2.39
N ARG A 61 9.28 -9.60 -3.47
CA ARG A 61 8.80 -9.55 -4.86
C ARG A 61 7.97 -10.77 -5.28
N ARG A 62 8.13 -11.92 -4.61
CA ARG A 62 7.49 -13.19 -5.02
C ARG A 62 5.97 -13.18 -4.91
N TYR A 63 5.40 -12.32 -4.05
CA TYR A 63 3.96 -12.30 -3.79
C TYR A 63 3.23 -11.12 -4.46
N PHE A 64 3.94 -10.04 -4.79
CA PHE A 64 3.32 -8.77 -5.18
C PHE A 64 3.62 -8.33 -6.61
N GLY A 65 4.48 -9.04 -7.34
CA GLY A 65 5.00 -8.60 -8.65
C GLY A 65 3.94 -8.27 -9.71
N ASP A 66 2.79 -8.96 -9.68
CA ASP A 66 1.71 -8.77 -10.67
C ASP A 66 0.73 -7.65 -10.28
N TYR A 67 0.72 -7.25 -9.00
CA TYR A 67 -0.26 -6.30 -8.45
C TYR A 67 0.37 -4.96 -8.09
N ILE A 68 1.66 -4.94 -7.72
CA ILE A 68 2.33 -3.75 -7.19
C ILE A 68 3.81 -3.72 -7.57
N SER A 69 4.25 -2.60 -8.15
CA SER A 69 5.66 -2.37 -8.44
C SER A 69 6.44 -2.04 -7.16
N PRO A 70 7.57 -2.73 -6.87
CA PRO A 70 8.46 -2.35 -5.79
C PRO A 70 9.18 -1.04 -6.10
N GLU A 71 9.24 -0.15 -5.13
CA GLU A 71 10.26 0.88 -5.08
C GLU A 71 10.93 0.83 -3.70
N LYS A 72 12.26 0.63 -3.69
CA LYS A 72 13.06 0.62 -2.47
C LYS A 72 13.41 2.06 -2.13
N VAL A 73 12.93 2.56 -0.99
CA VAL A 73 13.42 3.82 -0.41
C VAL A 73 14.57 3.45 0.52
N PHE A 74 15.75 4.03 0.28
CA PHE A 74 16.94 3.88 1.13
C PHE A 74 16.80 4.70 2.41
#